data_AF-A0A6L9EJX6-F1
#
_entry.id   AF-A0A6L9EJX6-F1
#
_cell.length_a   1.000
_cell.length_b   1.000
_cell.length_c   1.000
_cell.angle_alpha   90.00
_cell.angle_beta   90.00
_cell.angle_gamma   90.00
#
_symmetry.space_group_name_H-M   'P 1'
#
loop_
_entity.id
_entity.type
_entity.pdbx_description
1 polymer ?
#
loop_
_entity_poly.entity_id
_entity_poly.type
_entity_poly.pdbx_seq_one_letter_code
_entity_poly.pdbx_strand_id
1 'polypeptide(L)' 'MVLRYLSKIILINENGLGDVDLIVDNEAFDIPRIKFIEAHLKEIKKVKTKKHINI' A
#
# COMPACT_ATOMS: atom_id res chain seq x y z
N MET A 1 0.58 -9.39 12.03
CA MET A 1 -0.46 -8.47 12.52
C MET A 1 -0.17 -8.13 13.99
N VAL A 2 0.42 -6.97 14.24
CA VAL A 2 0.64 -6.44 15.60
C VAL A 2 0.15 -4.99 15.60
N LEU A 3 -1.00 -4.75 16.25
CA LEU A 3 -1.53 -3.41 16.49
C LEU A 3 -1.09 -2.96 17.88
N ARG A 4 -0.13 -2.03 17.95
CA ARG A 4 0.22 -1.32 19.19
C ARG A 4 -0.71 -0.13 19.38
N TYR A 5 -1.49 -0.16 20.45
CA TYR A 5 -2.54 0.80 20.82
C TYR A 5 -2.00 2.00 21.65
N LEU A 6 -0.87 2.62 21.24
CA LEU A 6 -0.26 3.74 22.01
C LEU A 6 -0.12 5.06 21.23
N SER A 7 -0.49 5.11 19.96
CA SER A 7 -0.48 6.34 19.16
C SER A 7 -1.85 6.56 18.51
N LYS A 8 -2.40 7.79 18.61
CA LYS A 8 -3.57 8.24 17.82
C LYS A 8 -3.29 8.31 16.31
N ILE A 9 -2.16 7.76 15.87
CA ILE A 9 -1.66 7.73 14.49
C ILE A 9 -1.45 6.27 14.14
N ILE A 10 -2.02 5.84 13.01
CA ILE A 10 -1.83 4.52 12.44
C ILE A 10 -0.71 4.62 11.42
N LEU A 11 0.39 3.88 11.63
CA LEU A 11 1.49 3.82 10.68
C LEU A 11 1.36 2.57 9.82
N ILE A 12 1.41 2.75 8.50
CA ILE A 12 1.54 1.64 7.56
C ILE A 12 3.03 1.38 7.38
N ASN A 13 3.57 0.49 8.21
CA ASN A 13 5.00 0.17 8.18
C ASN A 13 5.39 -0.72 7.00
N GLU A 14 4.44 -1.52 6.49
CA GLU A 14 4.63 -2.41 5.35
C GLU A 14 3.36 -2.45 4.49
N ASN A 15 3.52 -2.22 3.18
CA ASN A 15 2.45 -2.39 2.19
C ASN A 15 3.10 -2.70 0.84
N GLY A 16 2.99 -3.94 0.40
CA GLY A 16 3.58 -4.40 -0.84
C GLY A 16 2.85 -5.63 -1.37
N LEU A 17 3.15 -5.96 -2.61
CA LEU A 17 2.65 -7.16 -3.27
C LEU A 17 3.86 -8.01 -3.67
N GLY A 18 3.97 -9.19 -3.06
CA GLY A 18 4.85 -10.25 -3.56
C GLY A 18 4.20 -10.87 -4.79
N ASP A 19 4.81 -10.66 -5.94
CA ASP A 19 4.37 -11.19 -7.24
C ASP A 19 5.60 -11.59 -8.05
N VAL A 20 5.41 -12.44 -9.05
CA VAL A 20 6.49 -12.83 -9.97
C VAL A 20 6.76 -11.67 -10.92
N ASP A 21 8.00 -11.19 -10.93
CA ASP A 21 8.39 -10.10 -11.83
C ASP A 21 8.43 -10.60 -13.28
N LEU A 22 7.69 -9.93 -14.16
CA LEU A 22 7.77 -10.18 -15.59
C LEU A 22 8.98 -9.43 -16.15
N ILE A 23 9.98 -10.18 -16.63
CA ILE A 23 11.17 -9.60 -17.26
C ILE A 23 11.10 -9.83 -18.78
N VAL A 24 11.14 -8.76 -19.57
CA VAL A 24 11.16 -8.79 -21.03
C VAL A 24 12.26 -7.85 -21.51
N ASP A 25 13.14 -8.29 -22.41
CA ASP A 25 14.25 -7.48 -22.94
C ASP A 25 15.15 -6.84 -21.85
N ASN A 26 15.38 -7.56 -20.74
CA ASN A 26 16.07 -7.07 -19.54
C ASN A 26 15.40 -5.90 -18.81
N GLU A 27 14.12 -5.62 -19.11
CA GLU A 27 13.28 -4.66 -18.39
C GLU A 27 12.24 -5.39 -17.52
N ALA A 28 11.99 -4.86 -16.31
CA ALA A 28 11.00 -5.39 -15.38
C ALA A 28 9.64 -4.69 -15.57
N PHE A 29 8.61 -5.49 -15.81
CA PHE A 29 7.23 -5.05 -16.05
C PHE A 29 6.34 -5.37 -14.86
N ASP A 30 6.36 -4.50 -13.85
CA ASP A 30 5.65 -4.66 -12.57
C ASP A 30 4.19 -4.19 -12.57
N ILE A 31 3.45 -4.47 -13.64
CA ILE A 31 2.06 -4.00 -13.81
C ILE A 31 1.16 -4.38 -12.61
N PRO A 32 1.18 -5.61 -12.09
CA PRO A 32 0.30 -5.99 -10.98
C PRO A 32 0.64 -5.24 -9.68
N ARG A 33 1.94 -5.10 -9.38
CA ARG A 33 2.44 -4.40 -8.19
C ARG A 33 2.09 -2.92 -8.24
N ILE A 34 2.25 -2.28 -9.39
CA ILE A 34 1.85 -0.88 -9.60
C ILE A 34 0.35 -0.71 -9.32
N LYS A 35 -0.51 -1.53 -9.95
CA LYS A 35 -1.97 -1.45 -9.76
C LYS A 35 -2.38 -1.66 -8.30
N PHE A 36 -1.72 -2.59 -7.60
CA PHE A 36 -1.98 -2.84 -6.19
C PHE A 36 -1.65 -1.62 -5.32
N ILE A 37 -0.46 -1.02 -5.51
CA ILE A 37 -0.04 0.16 -4.75
C ILE A 37 -0.97 1.34 -5.03
N GLU A 38 -1.32 1.60 -6.29
CA GLU A 38 -2.24 2.68 -6.67
C GLU A 38 -3.62 2.51 -6.02
N ALA A 39 -4.19 1.30 -6.06
CA ALA A 39 -5.47 1.00 -5.44
C ALA A 39 -5.43 1.21 -3.93
N HIS A 40 -4.38 0.71 -3.27
CA HIS A 40 -4.20 0.87 -1.82
C HIS A 40 -4.03 2.34 -1.41
N LEU A 41 -3.21 3.12 -2.11
CA LEU A 41 -3.03 4.54 -1.83
C LEU A 41 -4.34 5.33 -2.00
N LYS A 42 -5.16 4.98 -3.00
CA LYS A 42 -6.47 5.59 -3.22
C LYS A 42 -7.41 5.33 -2.05
N GLU A 43 -7.43 4.13 -1.51
CA GLU A 43 -8.24 3.80 -0.33
C GLU A 43 -7.72 4.44 0.95
N ILE A 44 -6.39 4.48 1.16
CA ILE A 44 -5.78 5.17 2.30
C ILE A 44 -6.16 6.65 2.30
N LYS A 45 -6.11 7.32 1.13
CA LYS A 45 -6.53 8.71 0.97
C LYS A 45 -8.01 8.90 1.31
N LYS A 46 -8.89 7.96 0.93
CA LYS A 46 -10.33 8.01 1.29
C LYS A 46 -10.52 7.85 2.79
N VAL A 47 -9.78 6.97 3.45
CA VAL A 47 -9.86 6.76 4.90
C VAL A 47 -9.44 8.04 5.64
N LYS A 48 -8.34 8.67 5.23
CA LYS A 48 -7.86 9.94 5.81
C LYS A 48 -8.89 11.07 5.68
N THR A 49 -9.51 11.18 4.51
CA THR A 49 -10.44 12.29 4.20
C THR A 49 -11.86 12.08 4.69
N LYS A 50 -12.39 10.85 4.64
CA LYS A 50 -13.80 10.54 4.97
C LYS A 50 -14.02 10.00 6.37
N LYS A 51 -13.05 9.27 6.93
CA LYS A 51 -13.16 8.62 8.24
C LYS A 51 -12.38 9.34 9.33
N HIS A 52 -11.67 10.43 8.98
CA HIS A 52 -10.83 11.22 9.89
C HIS A 52 -9.84 10.37 10.71
N ILE A 53 -9.42 9.24 10.16
CA ILE A 53 -8.37 8.41 10.77
C ILE A 53 -7.04 9.05 10.43
N ASN A 54 -6.23 9.30 11.46
CA ASN A 54 -4.88 9.82 11.29
C ASN A 54 -3.95 8.67 10.89
N ILE A 55 -3.71 8.56 9.58
CA ILE A 55 -2.75 7.66 8.92
C ILE A 55 -1.67 8.53 8.27
#